data_AF-A0A0G0B3H3-F1
#
_entry.id   AF-A0A0G0B3H3-F1
#
_cell.length_a   1.000
_cell.length_b   1.000
_cell.length_c   1.000
_cell.angle_alpha   90.00
_cell.angle_beta   90.00
_cell.angle_gamma   90.00
#
_symmetry.space_group_name_H-M   'P 1'
#
loop_
_entity.id
_entity.type
_entity.pdbx_description
1 polymer ?
#
loop_
_entity_poly.entity_id
_entity_poly.type
_entity_poly.pdbx_seq_one_letter_code
_entity_poly.pdbx_strand_id
1 'polypeptide(L)'
;MDQKDITSSNLINSKEQLLDEFGVFFSEEMIAKEPYYLEKPSEDALDIHRFIITPSGIVAVTTSQRDEVWEIGTGKDDDEKILLELDQVINQAFVDIENLDVPTLLVQDRIYRELTEAEMERYITEKRTKALVKEINIDSLTLYIRIFPYGEKRASEVMRYILNERLSR
;
A
#
# COMPACT_ATOMS: atom_id res chain seq x y z
N MET A 1 25.60 25.22 -17.76
CA MET A 1 24.33 25.16 -17.02
C MET A 1 23.83 23.76 -17.26
N ASP A 2 24.34 22.82 -16.48
CA ASP A 2 24.15 21.40 -16.76
C ASP A 2 22.76 21.00 -16.26
N GLN A 3 21.92 20.59 -17.21
CA GLN A 3 20.71 19.82 -16.92
C GLN A 3 21.17 18.56 -16.19
N LYS A 4 20.99 18.54 -14.86
CA LYS A 4 21.07 17.30 -14.11
C LYS A 4 19.89 16.44 -14.56
N ASP A 5 20.20 15.37 -15.27
CA ASP A 5 19.35 14.19 -15.38
C ASP A 5 18.92 13.76 -13.97
N ILE A 6 17.68 14.11 -13.58
CA ILE A 6 17.00 13.50 -12.44
C ILE A 6 16.28 12.26 -12.99
N THR A 7 17.04 11.27 -13.43
CA THR A 7 16.52 9.94 -13.78
C THR A 7 17.38 8.87 -13.17
N SER A 8 17.63 8.95 -11.87
CA SER A 8 17.90 7.74 -11.08
C SER A 8 16.56 7.28 -10.51
N SER A 9 15.92 6.35 -11.23
CA SER A 9 14.80 5.57 -10.74
C SER A 9 15.25 4.78 -9.51
N ASN A 10 15.28 5.42 -8.34
CA ASN A 10 15.59 4.76 -7.07
C ASN A 10 14.34 4.03 -6.60
N LEU A 11 14.05 2.94 -7.31
CA LEU A 11 13.04 1.97 -6.97
C LEU A 11 13.23 1.53 -5.51
N ILE A 12 12.15 1.48 -4.74
CA ILE A 12 12.16 0.95 -3.38
C ILE A 12 11.94 -0.55 -3.50
N ASN A 13 13.01 -1.31 -3.27
CA ASN A 13 13.03 -2.76 -3.50
C ASN A 13 12.80 -3.57 -2.23
N SER A 14 12.89 -2.96 -1.05
CA SER A 14 12.65 -3.64 0.21
C SER A 14 12.19 -2.69 1.31
N LYS A 15 11.71 -3.29 2.40
CA LYS A 15 11.36 -2.62 3.65
C LYS A 15 12.54 -1.88 4.24
N GLU A 16 13.70 -2.54 4.27
CA GLU A 16 14.93 -1.99 4.85
C GLU A 16 15.33 -0.72 4.11
N GLN A 17 15.24 -0.72 2.77
CA GLN A 17 15.52 0.48 1.98
C GLN A 17 14.53 1.63 2.29
N LEU A 18 13.24 1.33 2.47
CA LEU A 18 12.25 2.34 2.85
C LEU A 18 12.55 2.90 4.25
N LEU A 19 12.85 2.04 5.21
CA LEU A 19 13.14 2.43 6.60
C LEU A 19 14.47 3.18 6.72
N ASP A 20 15.48 2.82 5.93
CA ASP A 20 16.75 3.56 5.89
C ASP A 20 16.54 5.01 5.43
N GLU A 21 15.60 5.24 4.51
CA GLU A 21 15.35 6.56 3.95
C GLU A 21 14.31 7.37 4.74
N PHE A 22 13.25 6.73 5.21
CA PHE A 22 12.07 7.39 5.78
C PHE A 22 11.73 6.91 7.21
N GLY A 23 12.59 6.10 7.83
CA GLY A 23 12.34 5.47 9.13
C GLY A 23 12.06 6.45 10.27
N VAL A 24 12.46 7.71 10.15
CA VAL A 24 12.14 8.77 11.12
C VAL A 24 10.62 8.92 11.34
N PHE A 25 9.82 8.66 10.30
CA PHE A 25 8.36 8.74 10.37
C PHE A 25 7.71 7.56 11.06
N PHE A 26 8.42 6.47 11.30
CA PHE A 26 7.81 5.23 11.77
C PHE A 26 8.20 4.90 13.21
N SER A 27 7.27 4.34 13.97
CA SER A 27 7.53 3.63 15.22
C SER A 27 7.42 2.12 14.96
N GLU A 28 8.39 1.37 15.45
CA GLU A 28 8.35 -0.10 15.41
C GLU A 28 7.47 -0.61 16.55
N GLU A 29 6.59 -1.54 16.20
CA GLU A 29 5.62 -2.16 17.08
C GLU A 29 5.65 -3.68 16.87
N MET A 30 5.70 -4.45 17.96
CA MET A 30 5.85 -5.91 17.88
C MET A 30 4.51 -6.61 18.14
N ILE A 31 4.00 -7.33 17.14
CA ILE A 31 2.73 -8.08 17.23
C ILE A 31 2.99 -9.52 16.80
N ALA A 32 2.60 -10.48 17.63
CA ALA A 32 2.82 -11.91 17.37
C ALA A 32 4.27 -12.28 17.00
N LYS A 33 5.26 -11.52 17.52
CA LYS A 33 6.70 -11.62 17.24
C LYS A 33 7.16 -11.12 15.87
N GLU A 34 6.29 -10.48 15.11
CA GLU A 34 6.62 -9.83 13.85
C GLU A 34 6.62 -8.30 14.01
N PRO A 35 7.54 -7.59 13.35
CA PRO A 35 7.62 -6.13 13.43
C PRO A 35 6.63 -5.47 12.46
N TYR A 36 5.85 -4.54 12.99
CA TYR A 36 5.04 -3.58 12.25
C TYR A 36 5.67 -2.20 12.41
N TYR A 37 5.61 -1.39 11.35
CA TYR A 37 6.10 -0.01 11.41
C TYR A 37 4.93 0.93 11.14
N LEU A 38 4.51 1.62 12.18
CA LEU A 38 3.36 2.52 12.13
C LEU A 38 3.85 3.93 11.94
N GLU A 39 3.26 4.64 10.98
CA GLU A 39 3.58 6.06 10.83
C GLU A 39 3.15 6.84 12.09
N LYS A 40 4.05 7.69 12.57
CA LYS A 40 3.85 8.58 13.72
C LYS A 40 2.89 9.70 13.33
N PRO A 41 1.92 10.07 14.19
CA PRO A 41 1.08 11.23 13.97
C PRO A 41 1.92 12.50 13.76
N SER A 42 1.55 13.32 12.79
CA SER A 42 2.07 14.68 12.61
C SER A 42 0.99 15.69 12.97
N GLU A 43 1.35 16.71 13.75
CA GLU A 43 0.45 17.80 14.17
C GLU A 43 -0.15 18.56 12.97
N ASP A 44 0.58 18.61 11.86
CA ASP A 44 0.22 19.32 10.62
C ASP A 44 -0.39 18.42 9.54
N ALA A 45 -0.63 17.14 9.82
CA ALA A 45 -1.17 16.23 8.82
C ALA A 45 -2.61 16.63 8.44
N LEU A 46 -2.81 17.36 7.35
CA LEU A 46 -4.11 17.38 6.64
C LEU A 46 -4.39 16.05 5.90
N ASP A 47 -3.46 15.10 6.01
CA ASP A 47 -3.45 13.88 5.23
C ASP A 47 -4.50 12.91 5.76
N ILE A 48 -5.36 12.47 4.84
CA ILE A 48 -6.43 11.51 5.10
C ILE A 48 -5.91 10.08 5.31
N HIS A 49 -4.65 9.79 4.98
CA HIS A 49 -4.10 8.44 5.00
C HIS A 49 -2.81 8.33 5.84
N ARG A 50 -2.66 7.19 6.52
CA ARG A 50 -1.51 6.80 7.33
C ARG A 50 -0.79 5.63 6.65
N PHE A 51 0.54 5.67 6.57
CA PHE A 51 1.32 4.51 6.12
C PHE A 51 1.51 3.51 7.27
N ILE A 52 1.33 2.24 6.95
CA ILE A 52 1.62 1.11 7.83
C ILE A 52 2.44 0.11 7.01
N ILE A 53 3.58 -0.29 7.57
CA ILE A 53 4.41 -1.36 7.00
C ILE A 53 4.14 -2.61 7.83
N THR A 54 3.46 -3.57 7.24
CA THR A 54 3.24 -4.89 7.82
C THR A 54 4.41 -5.82 7.45
N PRO A 55 4.49 -7.02 8.06
CA PRO A 55 5.46 -8.04 7.66
C PRO A 55 5.39 -8.39 6.17
N SER A 56 4.18 -8.39 5.59
CA SER A 56 3.94 -8.79 4.21
C SER A 56 4.03 -7.64 3.20
N GLY A 57 3.91 -6.39 3.62
CA GLY A 57 4.05 -5.25 2.70
C GLY A 57 3.65 -3.90 3.26
N ILE A 58 3.61 -2.89 2.39
CA ILE A 58 3.29 -1.52 2.77
C ILE A 58 1.87 -1.19 2.32
N VAL A 59 1.13 -0.52 3.20
CA VAL A 59 -0.18 0.03 2.89
C VAL A 59 -0.27 1.50 3.28
N ALA A 60 -1.04 2.26 2.50
CA ALA A 60 -1.67 3.49 2.99
C ALA A 60 -3.11 3.16 3.38
N VAL A 61 -3.49 3.51 4.61
CA VAL A 61 -4.80 3.24 5.19
C VAL A 61 -5.53 4.56 5.42
N THR A 62 -6.80 4.63 5.06
CA THR A 62 -7.67 5.78 5.30
C THR A 62 -9.06 5.30 5.72
N THR A 63 -9.82 6.17 6.37
CA THR A 63 -11.20 5.96 6.81
C THR A 63 -11.95 7.29 6.69
N SER A 64 -13.27 7.23 6.73
CA SER A 64 -14.13 8.41 6.82
C SER A 64 -13.87 9.25 8.09
N GLN A 65 -13.32 8.65 9.15
CA GLN A 65 -12.99 9.34 10.40
C GLN A 65 -11.48 9.28 10.65
N ARG A 66 -10.77 10.33 10.27
CA ARG A 66 -9.29 10.38 10.30
C ARG A 66 -8.67 9.86 11.61
N ASP A 67 -9.18 10.29 12.76
CA ASP A 67 -8.53 10.00 14.03
C ASP A 67 -8.49 8.49 14.34
N GLU A 68 -9.48 7.72 13.85
CA GLU A 68 -9.56 6.28 14.05
C GLU A 68 -8.34 5.53 13.46
N VAL A 69 -7.75 5.99 12.35
CA VAL A 69 -6.55 5.33 11.78
C VAL A 69 -5.25 5.74 12.47
N TRP A 70 -5.18 6.94 13.05
CA TRP A 70 -3.98 7.44 13.73
C TRP A 70 -3.85 6.89 15.15
N GLU A 71 -4.96 6.46 15.76
CA GLU A 71 -4.98 5.84 17.08
C GLU A 71 -4.63 4.35 17.08
N ILE A 72 -4.59 3.68 15.93
CA ILE A 72 -4.19 2.27 15.82
C ILE A 72 -2.75 2.10 16.34
N GLY A 73 -2.56 1.20 17.30
CA GLY A 73 -1.26 0.91 17.90
C GLY A 73 -1.21 -0.46 18.56
N THR A 74 -0.20 -0.70 19.40
CA THR A 74 -0.15 -1.87 20.27
C THR A 74 -0.76 -1.55 21.64
N GLY A 75 -1.28 -2.56 22.32
CA GLY A 75 -1.83 -2.42 23.68
C GLY A 75 -3.36 -2.44 23.79
N LYS A 76 -4.07 -2.56 22.66
CA LYS A 76 -5.49 -2.93 22.62
C LYS A 76 -5.67 -4.11 21.67
N ASP A 77 -6.41 -5.13 22.12
CA ASP A 77 -6.66 -6.35 21.35
C ASP A 77 -7.31 -6.04 19.97
N ASP A 78 -8.19 -5.03 19.93
CA ASP A 78 -8.88 -4.63 18.69
C ASP A 78 -7.91 -4.02 17.67
N ASP A 79 -6.92 -3.24 18.12
CA ASP A 79 -5.93 -2.61 17.22
C ASP A 79 -4.96 -3.66 16.66
N GLU A 80 -4.56 -4.64 17.48
CA GLU A 80 -3.75 -5.77 17.03
C GLU A 80 -4.48 -6.63 16.00
N LYS A 81 -5.79 -6.86 16.20
CA LYS A 81 -6.65 -7.54 15.22
C LYS A 81 -6.67 -6.79 13.89
N ILE A 82 -6.83 -5.46 13.91
CA ILE A 82 -6.77 -4.64 12.69
C ILE A 82 -5.44 -4.85 11.95
N LEU A 83 -4.32 -4.76 12.66
CA LEU A 83 -2.99 -4.90 12.06
C LEU A 83 -2.75 -6.30 11.46
N LEU A 84 -3.23 -7.35 12.13
CA LEU A 84 -3.18 -8.73 11.60
C LEU A 84 -4.07 -8.90 10.35
N GLU A 85 -5.27 -8.31 10.35
CA GLU A 85 -6.16 -8.35 9.19
C GLU A 85 -5.58 -7.58 8.00
N LEU A 86 -4.94 -6.44 8.23
CA LEU A 86 -4.21 -5.70 7.18
C LEU A 86 -3.13 -6.57 6.52
N ASP A 87 -2.35 -7.30 7.33
CA ASP A 87 -1.31 -8.20 6.80
C ASP A 87 -1.88 -9.34 5.96
N GLN A 88 -3.00 -9.93 6.39
CA GLN A 88 -3.71 -10.95 5.60
C GLN A 88 -4.22 -10.42 4.26
N VAL A 89 -4.75 -9.20 4.25
CA VAL A 89 -5.27 -8.55 3.04
C VAL A 89 -4.16 -8.30 2.03
N ILE A 90 -2.98 -7.89 2.49
CA ILE A 90 -1.79 -7.70 1.64
C ILE A 90 -1.37 -9.03 1.01
N ASN A 91 -1.25 -10.09 1.83
CA ASN A 91 -0.92 -11.43 1.34
C ASN A 91 -1.91 -11.92 0.29
N GLN A 92 -3.21 -11.79 0.57
CA GLN A 92 -4.25 -12.22 -0.36
C GLN A 92 -4.20 -11.42 -1.66
N ALA A 93 -3.95 -10.10 -1.61
CA ALA A 93 -3.84 -9.28 -2.81
C ALA A 93 -2.66 -9.72 -3.70
N PHE A 94 -1.52 -10.08 -3.12
CA PHE A 94 -0.39 -10.59 -3.89
C PHE A 94 -0.68 -11.96 -4.51
N VAL A 95 -1.30 -12.86 -3.75
CA VAL A 95 -1.78 -14.16 -4.27
C VAL A 95 -2.78 -13.96 -5.42
N ASP A 96 -3.73 -13.02 -5.28
CA ASP A 96 -4.71 -12.70 -6.32
C ASP A 96 -3.99 -12.24 -7.61
N ILE A 97 -2.98 -11.38 -7.48
CA ILE A 97 -2.21 -10.83 -8.61
C ILE A 97 -1.38 -11.90 -9.31
N GLU A 98 -0.70 -12.75 -8.55
CA GLU A 98 0.10 -13.85 -9.10
C GLU A 98 -0.76 -14.86 -9.85
N ASN A 99 -1.97 -15.11 -9.36
CA ASN A 99 -2.91 -16.07 -9.94
C ASN A 99 -3.92 -15.44 -10.94
N LEU A 100 -3.67 -14.22 -11.43
CA LEU A 100 -4.53 -13.58 -12.43
C LEU A 100 -4.57 -14.39 -13.74
N ASP A 101 -5.61 -15.20 -13.91
CA ASP A 101 -5.89 -15.96 -15.13
C ASP A 101 -6.63 -15.09 -16.15
N VAL A 102 -5.87 -14.46 -17.04
CA VAL A 102 -6.36 -13.51 -18.04
C VAL A 102 -7.43 -14.12 -18.96
N PRO A 103 -7.25 -15.32 -19.54
CA PRO A 103 -8.32 -16.02 -20.27
C PRO A 103 -9.65 -16.09 -19.52
N THR A 104 -9.63 -16.54 -18.25
CA THR A 104 -10.85 -16.65 -17.44
C THR A 104 -11.49 -15.29 -17.19
N LEU A 105 -10.69 -14.25 -16.91
CA LEU A 105 -11.17 -12.90 -16.69
C LEU A 105 -11.82 -12.28 -17.93
N LEU A 106 -11.28 -12.51 -19.13
CA LEU A 106 -11.87 -12.02 -20.37
C LEU A 106 -13.23 -12.67 -20.63
N VAL A 107 -13.38 -13.96 -20.32
CA VAL A 107 -14.65 -14.69 -20.41
C VAL A 107 -15.67 -14.16 -19.40
N GLN A 108 -15.27 -13.96 -18.15
CA GLN A 108 -16.14 -13.45 -17.08
C GLN A 108 -16.65 -12.02 -17.38
N ASP A 109 -15.77 -11.13 -17.84
CA ASP A 109 -16.11 -9.75 -18.15
C ASP A 109 -16.81 -9.59 -19.51
N ARG A 110 -17.13 -10.70 -20.19
CA ARG A 110 -17.81 -10.73 -21.49
C ARG A 110 -17.08 -9.95 -22.58
N ILE A 111 -15.75 -9.93 -22.51
CA ILE A 111 -14.88 -9.30 -23.50
C ILE A 111 -14.60 -10.34 -24.58
N TYR A 112 -15.55 -10.52 -25.50
CA TYR A 112 -15.54 -11.56 -26.54
C TYR A 112 -14.86 -11.13 -27.86
N ARG A 113 -14.24 -9.95 -27.92
CA ARG A 113 -13.53 -9.48 -29.12
C ARG A 113 -12.03 -9.69 -28.95
N GLU A 114 -11.34 -9.95 -30.06
CA GLU A 114 -9.89 -10.01 -30.11
C GLU A 114 -9.32 -8.64 -29.67
N LEU A 115 -9.01 -8.52 -28.38
CA LEU A 115 -8.25 -7.39 -27.88
C LEU A 115 -6.89 -7.42 -28.57
N THR A 116 -6.42 -6.24 -28.99
CA THR A 116 -5.01 -6.08 -29.32
C THR A 116 -4.15 -6.38 -28.09
N GLU A 117 -2.87 -6.70 -28.30
CA GLU A 117 -1.92 -6.91 -27.19
C GLU A 117 -1.91 -5.72 -26.21
N ALA A 118 -1.97 -4.50 -26.73
CA ALA A 118 -1.99 -3.28 -25.91
C ALA A 118 -3.28 -3.12 -25.08
N GLU A 119 -4.44 -3.51 -25.63
CA GLU A 119 -5.70 -3.50 -24.87
C GLU A 119 -5.73 -4.58 -23.80
N MET A 120 -5.17 -5.76 -24.11
CA MET A 120 -5.01 -6.85 -23.15
C MET A 120 -4.08 -6.44 -22.00
N GLU A 121 -2.94 -5.82 -22.31
CA GLU A 121 -2.01 -5.30 -21.31
C GLU A 121 -2.65 -4.22 -20.41
N ARG A 122 -3.43 -3.31 -21.02
CA ARG A 122 -4.18 -2.29 -20.27
C ARG A 122 -5.22 -2.94 -19.33
N TYR A 123 -5.95 -3.93 -19.81
CA TYR A 123 -6.94 -4.65 -19.02
C TYR A 123 -6.31 -5.39 -17.83
N ILE A 124 -5.19 -6.10 -18.07
CA ILE A 124 -4.43 -6.78 -17.01
C ILE A 124 -3.94 -5.78 -15.97
N THR A 125 -3.38 -4.65 -16.42
CA THR A 125 -2.91 -3.57 -15.55
C THR A 125 -4.03 -3.00 -14.69
N GLU A 126 -5.22 -2.81 -15.26
CA GLU A 126 -6.39 -2.34 -14.51
C GLU A 126 -6.80 -3.35 -13.43
N LYS A 127 -6.85 -4.65 -13.76
CA LYS A 127 -7.19 -5.71 -12.81
C LYS A 127 -6.16 -5.81 -11.68
N ARG A 128 -4.86 -5.73 -11.99
CA ARG A 128 -3.78 -5.65 -10.99
C ARG A 128 -3.94 -4.43 -10.10
N THR A 129 -4.20 -3.26 -10.67
CA THR A 129 -4.40 -2.03 -9.90
C THR A 129 -5.60 -2.14 -8.95
N LYS A 130 -6.71 -2.73 -9.41
CA LYS A 130 -7.89 -2.98 -8.57
C LYS A 130 -7.59 -3.96 -7.43
N ALA A 131 -6.75 -4.98 -7.67
CA ALA A 131 -6.33 -5.89 -6.60
C ALA A 131 -5.48 -5.20 -5.52
N LEU A 132 -4.80 -4.10 -5.84
CA LEU A 132 -4.00 -3.31 -4.89
C LEU A 132 -4.81 -2.26 -4.13
N VAL A 133 -6.12 -2.17 -4.35
CA VAL A 133 -7.03 -1.30 -3.60
C VAL A 133 -8.10 -2.17 -2.96
N LYS A 134 -8.18 -2.15 -1.63
CA LYS A 134 -9.09 -3.00 -0.87
C LYS A 134 -9.92 -2.15 0.10
N GLU A 135 -11.13 -2.60 0.35
CA GLU A 135 -11.97 -2.12 1.45
C GLU A 135 -12.07 -3.26 2.46
N ILE A 136 -11.85 -2.94 3.73
CA ILE A 136 -12.09 -3.89 4.82
C ILE A 136 -13.00 -3.26 5.85
N ASN A 137 -13.85 -4.10 6.42
CA ASN A 137 -14.81 -3.74 7.44
C ASN A 137 -14.47 -4.52 8.69
N ILE A 138 -13.96 -3.82 9.71
CA ILE A 138 -13.57 -4.40 10.99
C ILE A 138 -14.50 -3.80 12.03
N ASP A 139 -15.42 -4.62 12.54
CA ASP A 139 -16.44 -4.20 13.49
C ASP A 139 -17.27 -3.00 12.97
N SER A 140 -17.13 -1.80 13.54
CA SER A 140 -17.81 -0.58 13.05
C SER A 140 -16.96 0.30 12.12
N LEU A 141 -15.70 -0.09 11.87
CA LEU A 141 -14.72 0.70 11.13
C LEU A 141 -14.59 0.21 9.68
N THR A 142 -14.79 1.12 8.73
CA THR A 142 -14.50 0.87 7.31
C THR A 142 -13.15 1.50 6.96
N LEU A 143 -12.20 0.66 6.57
CA LEU A 143 -10.87 1.08 6.12
C LEU A 143 -10.76 0.91 4.61
N TYR A 144 -10.28 1.96 3.94
CA TYR A 144 -9.85 1.91 2.55
C TYR A 144 -8.33 1.84 2.51
N ILE A 145 -7.85 0.84 1.79
CA ILE A 145 -6.44 0.45 1.81
C ILE A 145 -5.91 0.49 0.41
N ARG A 146 -4.73 1.10 0.26
CA ARG A 146 -3.92 1.00 -0.94
C ARG A 146 -2.62 0.29 -0.63
N ILE A 147 -2.37 -0.82 -1.32
CA ILE A 147 -1.17 -1.65 -1.17
C ILE A 147 -0.10 -1.14 -2.13
N PHE A 148 1.14 -1.04 -1.63
CA PHE A 148 2.30 -0.60 -2.38
C PHE A 148 3.33 -1.73 -2.51
N PRO A 149 3.35 -2.45 -3.65
CA PRO A 149 4.32 -3.50 -3.89
C PRO A 149 5.74 -2.94 -3.97
N TYR A 150 6.70 -3.63 -3.35
CA TYR A 150 8.12 -3.38 -3.58
C TYR A 150 8.52 -3.71 -5.02
N GLY A 151 9.55 -3.05 -5.51
CA GLY A 151 10.07 -3.29 -6.86
C GLY A 151 9.16 -2.78 -7.99
N GLU A 152 8.01 -2.17 -7.66
CA GLU A 152 7.15 -1.50 -8.64
C GLU A 152 7.48 0.00 -8.69
N LYS A 153 7.79 0.48 -9.91
CA LYS A 153 8.30 1.82 -10.13
C LYS A 153 7.29 2.88 -9.72
N ARG A 154 6.04 2.74 -10.15
CA ARG A 154 5.00 3.75 -9.89
C ARG A 154 4.63 3.80 -8.41
N ALA A 155 4.57 2.66 -7.73
CA ALA A 155 4.36 2.56 -6.29
C ALA A 155 5.48 3.27 -5.53
N SER A 156 6.74 3.01 -5.92
CA SER A 156 7.91 3.68 -5.35
C SER A 156 7.86 5.20 -5.54
N GLU A 157 7.52 5.67 -6.74
CA GLU A 157 7.40 7.10 -7.06
C GLU A 157 6.31 7.76 -6.22
N VAL A 158 5.14 7.14 -6.09
CA VAL A 158 4.02 7.69 -5.31
C VAL A 158 4.36 7.71 -3.81
N MET A 159 4.92 6.64 -3.26
CA MET A 159 5.34 6.60 -1.85
C MET A 159 6.37 7.69 -1.55
N ARG A 160 7.41 7.79 -2.38
CA ARG A 160 8.44 8.83 -2.24
C ARG A 160 7.86 10.22 -2.34
N TYR A 161 6.97 10.46 -3.30
CA TYR A 161 6.31 11.75 -3.45
C TYR A 161 5.61 12.15 -2.13
N ILE A 162 4.78 11.26 -1.59
CA ILE A 162 4.02 11.53 -0.37
C ILE A 162 4.95 11.71 0.84
N LEU A 163 5.91 10.81 1.05
CA LEU A 163 6.82 10.86 2.20
C LEU A 163 7.79 12.06 2.12
N ASN A 164 8.20 12.48 0.92
CA ASN A 164 9.01 13.70 0.74
C ASN A 164 8.21 14.98 0.97
N GLU A 165 6.94 15.01 0.56
CA GLU A 165 6.05 16.13 0.91
C GLU A 165 5.94 16.27 2.43
N ARG A 166 5.95 15.15 3.17
CA ARG A 166 5.95 15.17 4.64
C ARG A 166 7.27 15.63 5.25
N LEU A 167 8.42 15.33 4.65
CA LEU A 167 9.72 15.86 5.09
C LEU A 167 9.85 17.38 4.92
N SER A 168 9.09 17.96 3.98
CA SER A 168 9.17 19.37 3.64
C SER A 168 8.24 20.26 4.47
N ARG A 169 7.43 19.67 5.37
CA ARG A 169 6.55 20.36 6.32
C ARG A 169 7.26 20.47 7.66
#